data_AF-A0A452ZK41-F1
#
_entry.id   AF-A0A452ZK41-F1
#
_cell.length_a   1.000
_cell.length_b   1.000
_cell.length_c   1.000
_cell.angle_alpha   90.00
_cell.angle_beta   90.00
_cell.angle_gamma   90.00
#
_symmetry.space_group_name_H-M   'P 1'
#
loop_
_entity.id
_entity.type
_entity.pdbx_description
1 polymer ?
#
loop_
_entity_poly.entity_id
_entity_poly.type
_entity_poly.pdbx_seq_one_letter_code
_entity_poly.pdbx_strand_id
1 'polypeptide(L)'
;MSRPDGINIPDDKFYLGDAGYACRSGILPPFRKIRYHLNEFSGRNYPRTAQELFNLRHSSLRVTVEMAFGALKNRFKILDQKPFHPYSTQVQLVLACCILHNWILQ
;
A
#
# COMPACT_ATOMS: atom_id res chain seq x y z
N MET A 1 15.31 18.70 -3.74
CA MET A 1 16.05 17.99 -2.69
C MET A 1 15.68 16.51 -2.74
N SER A 2 16.40 15.73 -3.55
CA SER A 2 16.33 14.26 -3.54
C SER A 2 17.21 13.76 -2.38
N ARG A 3 16.66 12.89 -1.53
CA ARG A 3 17.48 12.18 -0.53
C ARG A 3 18.34 11.16 -1.29
N PRO A 4 19.63 10.99 -0.96
CA PRO A 4 20.50 10.03 -1.64
C PRO A 4 19.93 8.59 -1.59
N ASP A 5 19.24 8.24 -0.50
CA ASP A 5 18.54 6.95 -0.33
C ASP A 5 17.01 7.06 -0.49
N GLY A 6 16.54 8.04 -1.26
CA GLY A 6 15.11 8.22 -1.51
C GLY A 6 14.54 7.11 -2.40
N ILE A 7 13.27 6.74 -2.20
CA ILE A 7 12.53 5.88 -3.14
C ILE A 7 12.68 6.45 -4.55
N ASN A 8 13.34 5.68 -5.43
CA ASN A 8 13.50 6.00 -6.84
C ASN A 8 12.23 5.57 -7.58
N ILE A 9 11.55 6.54 -8.18
CA ILE A 9 10.32 6.31 -8.93
C ILE A 9 10.70 6.44 -10.40
N PRO A 10 10.49 5.39 -11.21
CA PRO A 10 10.82 5.46 -12.63
C PRO A 10 10.09 6.60 -13.32
N ASP A 11 10.72 7.18 -14.34
CA ASP A 11 10.10 8.20 -15.17
C ASP A 11 8.76 7.69 -15.73
N ASP A 12 7.78 8.59 -15.80
CA ASP A 12 6.39 8.32 -16.21
C ASP A 12 5.61 7.34 -15.33
N LYS A 13 6.10 7.01 -14.12
CA LYS A 13 5.38 6.19 -13.14
C LYS A 13 4.97 6.98 -11.90
N PHE A 14 3.90 6.49 -11.28
CA PHE A 14 3.37 7.03 -10.03
C PHE A 14 3.17 5.91 -9.02
N TYR A 15 3.49 6.19 -7.77
CA TYR A 15 3.16 5.34 -6.62
C TYR A 15 2.02 5.95 -5.82
N LEU A 16 1.07 5.11 -5.42
CA LEU A 16 0.03 5.50 -4.47
C LEU A 16 0.67 5.60 -3.08
N GLY A 17 0.60 6.79 -2.49
CA GLY A 17 1.17 7.08 -1.19
C GLY A 17 0.09 7.05 -0.11
N ASP A 18 0.45 6.65 1.10
CA ASP A 18 -0.45 6.85 2.24
C ASP A 18 -0.52 8.34 2.65
N ALA A 19 -1.49 8.72 3.47
CA ALA A 19 -1.71 10.12 3.90
C ALA A 19 -0.50 10.76 4.62
N GLY A 20 0.42 9.93 5.14
CA GLY A 20 1.69 10.34 5.74
C GLY A 20 2.78 10.77 4.73
N TYR A 21 2.62 10.48 3.44
CA TYR A 21 3.56 10.90 2.42
C TYR A 21 3.27 12.34 1.94
N ALA A 22 4.35 13.06 1.61
CA ALA A 22 4.22 14.36 0.94
C ALA A 22 3.78 14.16 -0.51
N CYS A 23 2.89 15.04 -0.99
CA CYS A 23 2.56 15.13 -2.41
C CYS A 23 3.77 15.69 -3.16
N ARG A 24 4.54 14.79 -3.79
CA ARG A 24 5.76 15.11 -4.54
C ARG A 24 5.69 14.40 -5.89
N SER A 25 6.51 14.83 -6.85
CA SER A 25 6.57 14.15 -8.16
C SER A 25 6.72 12.63 -8.00
N GLY A 26 5.87 11.88 -8.70
CA GLY A 26 5.81 10.43 -8.64
C GLY A 26 5.05 9.82 -7.46
N ILE A 27 4.62 10.58 -6.44
CA ILE A 27 3.81 10.05 -5.32
C ILE A 27 2.44 10.71 -5.29
N LEU A 28 1.40 9.89 -5.28
CA LEU A 28 0.00 10.30 -5.25
C LEU A 28 -0.63 9.95 -3.90
N PRO A 29 -0.57 10.84 -2.89
CA PRO A 29 -1.31 10.66 -1.65
C PRO A 29 -2.81 10.99 -1.85
N PRO A 30 -3.70 10.54 -0.95
CA PRO A 30 -5.11 10.92 -0.99
C PRO A 30 -5.28 12.43 -0.74
N PHE A 31 -6.35 13.01 -1.30
CA PHE A 31 -6.76 14.37 -0.98
C PHE A 31 -7.13 14.46 0.51
N ARG A 32 -6.43 15.33 1.23
CA ARG A 32 -6.69 15.57 2.66
C ARG A 32 -8.02 16.29 2.85
N LYS A 33 -8.70 16.01 3.96
CA LYS A 33 -10.01 16.58 4.32
C LYS A 33 -11.14 16.27 3.33
N ILE A 34 -10.94 15.29 2.46
CA ILE A 34 -11.97 14.74 1.55
C ILE A 34 -12.29 13.32 2.01
N ARG A 35 -13.57 12.96 2.03
CA ARG A 35 -14.03 11.60 2.37
C ARG A 35 -13.33 10.54 1.53
N TYR A 36 -12.98 9.42 2.16
CA TYR A 36 -12.12 8.38 1.56
C TYR A 36 -12.37 6.97 2.11
N HIS A 37 -13.13 6.81 3.19
CA HIS A 37 -13.50 5.49 3.69
C HIS A 37 -14.54 4.87 2.74
N LEU A 38 -14.34 3.61 2.35
CA LEU A 38 -15.23 2.90 1.44
C LEU A 38 -16.69 2.93 1.91
N ASN A 39 -16.90 2.85 3.23
CA ASN A 39 -18.23 2.88 3.85
C ASN A 39 -18.97 4.21 3.64
N GLU A 40 -18.25 5.33 3.46
CA GLU A 40 -18.83 6.65 3.17
C GLU A 40 -19.45 6.74 1.77
N PHE A 41 -19.13 5.78 0.90
CA PHE A 41 -19.63 5.69 -0.48
C PHE A 41 -20.62 4.52 -0.70
N SER A 42 -21.07 3.88 0.38
CA SER A 42 -22.01 2.76 0.31
C SER A 42 -23.44 3.20 -0.05
N GLY A 43 -24.23 2.28 -0.60
CA GLY A 43 -25.62 2.55 -1.01
C GLY A 43 -25.71 3.55 -2.17
N ARG A 44 -26.51 4.62 -1.99
CA ARG A 44 -26.69 5.69 -3.00
C ARG A 44 -25.78 6.91 -2.78
N ASN A 45 -24.75 6.80 -1.93
CA ASN A 45 -23.85 7.91 -1.59
C ASN A 45 -22.63 7.99 -2.52
N TYR A 46 -22.87 8.14 -3.82
CA TYR A 46 -21.80 8.20 -4.82
C TYR A 46 -20.84 9.39 -4.62
N PRO A 47 -19.60 9.29 -5.13
CA PRO A 47 -18.70 10.43 -5.25
C PRO A 47 -19.36 11.58 -6.03
N ARG A 48 -19.27 12.79 -5.48
CA ARG A 48 -19.82 14.02 -6.03
C ARG A 48 -18.75 14.88 -6.70
N THR A 49 -17.48 14.67 -6.36
CA THR A 49 -16.35 15.42 -6.90
C THR A 49 -15.27 14.51 -7.46
N ALA A 50 -14.43 15.03 -8.35
CA ALA A 50 -13.28 14.29 -8.87
C ALA A 50 -12.30 13.88 -7.74
N GLN A 51 -12.17 14.69 -6.70
CA GLN A 51 -11.33 14.39 -5.54
C GLN A 51 -11.88 13.23 -4.72
N GLU A 52 -13.19 13.18 -4.53
CA GLU A 52 -13.85 12.06 -3.86
C GLU A 52 -13.75 10.77 -4.68
N LEU A 53 -13.90 10.84 -6.01
CA LEU A 53 -13.73 9.69 -6.88
C LEU A 53 -12.29 9.17 -6.83
N PHE A 54 -11.31 10.09 -6.83
CA PHE A 54 -9.91 9.74 -6.67
C PHE A 54 -9.67 9.04 -5.32
N ASN A 55 -10.12 9.63 -4.20
CA ASN A 55 -9.96 9.07 -2.86
C ASN A 55 -10.64 7.70 -2.71
N LEU A 56 -11.84 7.52 -3.30
CA LEU A 56 -12.52 6.23 -3.32
C LEU A 56 -11.65 5.18 -4.01
N ARG A 57 -11.19 5.44 -5.24
CA ARG A 57 -10.34 4.51 -6.00
C ARG A 57 -9.01 4.24 -5.30
N HIS A 58 -8.40 5.28 -4.74
CA HIS A 58 -7.17 5.20 -3.98
C HIS A 58 -7.34 4.25 -2.77
N SER A 59 -8.41 4.45 -2.00
CA SER A 59 -8.76 3.65 -0.83
C SER A 59 -9.07 2.19 -1.22
N SER A 60 -9.82 1.96 -2.29
CA SER A 60 -10.11 0.62 -2.81
C SER A 60 -8.85 -0.16 -3.17
N LEU A 61 -7.92 0.47 -3.90
CA LEU A 61 -6.64 -0.16 -4.28
C LEU A 61 -5.80 -0.48 -3.04
N ARG A 62 -5.76 0.45 -2.08
CA ARG A 62 -5.00 0.25 -0.84
C ARG A 62 -5.56 -0.92 -0.03
N VAL A 63 -6.88 -1.06 0.07
CA VAL A 63 -7.53 -2.19 0.74
C VAL A 63 -7.12 -3.52 0.11
N THR A 64 -7.09 -3.63 -1.23
CA THR A 64 -6.63 -4.86 -1.89
C THR A 64 -5.17 -5.20 -1.53
N VAL A 65 -4.28 -4.21 -1.52
CA VAL A 65 -2.87 -4.40 -1.15
C VAL A 65 -2.73 -4.81 0.32
N GLU A 66 -3.45 -4.15 1.22
CA GLU A 66 -3.44 -4.47 2.65
C GLU A 66 -4.00 -5.86 2.94
N MET A 67 -5.06 -6.27 2.24
CA MET A 67 -5.60 -7.62 2.33
C MET A 67 -4.60 -8.67 1.85
N ALA A 68 -3.84 -8.41 0.78
CA ALA A 68 -2.80 -9.32 0.31
C ALA A 68 -1.68 -9.49 1.35
N PHE A 69 -1.20 -8.39 1.96
CA PHE A 69 -0.21 -8.48 3.04
C PHE A 69 -0.79 -9.12 4.30
N GLY A 70 -2.06 -8.88 4.62
CA GLY A 70 -2.77 -9.55 5.71
C GLY A 70 -2.82 -11.06 5.51
N ALA A 71 -3.18 -11.51 4.30
CA ALA A 71 -3.18 -12.94 3.94
C ALA A 71 -1.77 -13.55 4.00
N LEU A 72 -0.76 -12.83 3.52
CA LEU A 72 0.65 -13.24 3.61
C LEU A 72 1.09 -13.47 5.07
N LYS A 73 0.86 -12.48 5.93
CA LYS A 73 1.20 -12.57 7.36
C LYS A 73 0.39 -13.63 8.10
N ASN A 74 -0.87 -13.80 7.74
CA ASN A 74 -1.70 -14.86 8.33
C ASN A 74 -1.19 -16.26 7.97
N ARG A 75 -0.68 -16.45 6.75
CA ARG A 75 -0.07 -17.71 6.31
C ARG A 75 1.31 -17.94 6.93
N PHE A 76 2.16 -16.92 6.93
CA PHE A 76 3.53 -17.00 7.43
C PHE A 76 3.66 -16.22 8.74
N LYS A 77 3.30 -16.88 9.86
CA LYS A 77 3.32 -16.27 11.21
C LYS A 77 4.71 -15.76 11.64
N ILE A 78 5.79 -16.22 11.00
CA ILE A 78 7.13 -15.66 11.19
C ILE A 78 7.22 -14.17 10.86
N LEU A 79 6.33 -13.65 9.99
CA LEU A 79 6.24 -12.22 9.65
C LEU A 79 5.49 -11.39 10.69
N ASP A 80 4.80 -12.02 11.64
CA ASP A 80 4.03 -11.37 12.70
C ASP A 80 4.82 -11.29 14.02
N GLN A 81 5.87 -12.10 14.14
CA GLN A 81 6.73 -12.14 15.32
C GLN A 81 7.78 -11.03 15.29
N LYS A 82 8.17 -10.55 16.47
CA LYS A 82 9.26 -9.59 16.62
C LYS A 82 10.52 -10.18 15.97
N PRO A 83 11.20 -9.45 15.07
CA PRO A 83 12.31 -10.04 14.35
C PRO A 83 13.49 -10.25 15.31
N PHE A 84 13.82 -11.52 15.53
CA PHE A 84 15.05 -11.92 16.25
C PHE A 84 16.26 -11.98 15.31
N HIS A 85 16.06 -11.73 14.02
CA HIS A 85 17.08 -11.85 12.98
C HIS A 85 17.68 -10.48 12.59
N PRO A 86 18.93 -10.43 12.11
CA PRO A 86 19.50 -9.25 11.49
C PRO A 86 18.65 -8.73 10.33
N TYR A 87 18.70 -7.43 10.05
CA TYR A 87 17.88 -6.79 9.01
C TYR A 87 18.00 -7.45 7.63
N SER A 88 19.21 -7.82 7.22
CA SER A 88 19.45 -8.52 5.95
C SER A 88 18.67 -9.84 5.85
N THR A 89 18.64 -10.61 6.94
CA THR A 89 17.86 -11.85 7.04
C THR A 89 16.35 -11.57 7.04
N GLN A 90 15.90 -10.50 7.70
CA GLN A 90 14.47 -10.11 7.66
C GLN A 90 14.01 -9.83 6.23
N VAL A 91 14.82 -9.13 5.42
CA VAL A 91 14.52 -8.86 4.00
C VAL A 91 14.40 -10.18 3.22
N GLN A 92 15.33 -11.11 3.41
CA GLN A 92 15.28 -12.42 2.77
C GLN A 92 14.05 -13.25 3.18
N LEU A 93 13.67 -13.20 4.47
CA LEU A 93 12.47 -13.88 4.97
C LEU A 93 11.21 -13.33 4.32
N VAL A 94 11.07 -12.00 4.20
CA VAL A 94 9.93 -11.38 3.52
C VAL A 94 9.87 -11.82 2.06
N LEU A 95 11.00 -11.78 1.34
CA LEU A 95 11.07 -12.22 -0.06
C LEU A 95 10.70 -13.70 -0.23
N ALA A 96 11.26 -14.58 0.62
CA ALA A 96 10.95 -16.00 0.60
C ALA A 96 9.46 -16.27 0.85
N CYS A 97 8.86 -15.59 1.83
CA CYS A 97 7.42 -15.70 2.10
C CYS A 97 6.58 -15.23 0.91
N CYS A 98 6.94 -14.11 0.27
CA CYS A 98 6.23 -13.63 -0.92
C CYS A 98 6.31 -14.62 -2.09
N ILE A 99 7.50 -15.18 -2.36
CA ILE A 99 7.69 -16.17 -3.42
C ILE A 99 6.85 -17.42 -3.16
N LEU A 100 6.93 -17.97 -1.94
CA LEU A 100 6.14 -19.14 -1.56
C LEU A 100 4.62 -18.86 -1.58
N HIS A 101 4.20 -17.66 -1.16
CA HIS A 101 2.80 -17.25 -1.23
C HIS A 101 2.28 -17.28 -2.66
N ASN A 102 3.03 -16.67 -3.59
CA ASN A 102 2.68 -16.60 -5.00
C ASN A 102 2.70 -17.99 -5.65
N TRP A 103 3.68 -18.83 -5.32
CA TRP A 103 3.75 -20.21 -5.84
C TRP A 103 2.55 -21.06 -5.41
N ILE A 104 2.05 -20.90 -4.18
CA ILE A 104 0.87 -21.64 -3.69
C ILE A 104 -0.45 -21.11 -4.28
N LEU A 105 -0.49 -19.84 -4.71
CA LEU A 105 -1.68 -19.23 -5.31
C LEU A 105 -1.80 -19.49 -6.82
N GLN A 106 -0.75 -19.99 -7.47
CA GLN A 106 -0.76 -20.49 -8.84
C GLN A 106 -1.38 -21.88 -8.90
#